data_AF-A0A7S4IAZ0-F1
#
_entry.id   AF-A0A7S4IAZ0-F1
#
_cell.length_a   1.000
_cell.length_b   1.000
_cell.length_c   1.000
_cell.angle_alpha   90.00
_cell.angle_beta   90.00
_cell.angle_gamma   90.00
#
_symmetry.space_group_name_H-M   'P 1'
#
loop_
_entity.id
_entity.type
_entity.pdbx_description
1 polymer ?
#
loop_
_entity_poly.entity_id
_entity_poly.type
_entity_poly.pdbx_seq_one_letter_code
_entity_poly.pdbx_strand_id
1 'polypeptide(L)'
;KEETSDCSEEHTDATEISLCESGELVEALLIIEIESAKGLPAMDVMTQKADAYCIIKFGTRVLRTSIKRRTRKPKWKEEFRILVSATELNYDLLIEVWDWDLISNNLIGKCSLCIAPLLSLESDPLHPFALPIQRAEPRIKRVTYQKVGGVLYLNAALVARDEAEQLFWDKFLDTGPIFEGLKSPRPARKRKFLKKNKKQDVATPAASDTPDFSDIERSLSEKLIPDPLFIWQVYISQKRGDDLATLIQNNQGNLISKHSEDKHLKKEILVFNRETGKLEVELVQPAIKRALKLMYANKTGRAVTVNKRLRQFLNRMTIKKGIEYENPNSVRYIQPFIDRFAINMDQFIMPPEGWKHFNDFFYRSIKPDVRPIYEPGNPNYCVSPADCRLLVFPSISQATDVWIKGENFNLQSLLASEELASHYEGGSLVIARLAPQDYHRFHSPIDGTVGNFVEVPGFYHTVNPIAVNHPIDIFTTNRRMYTLLHSGEFGMVCYIAIGATMVGSIVFTAEAGDIVSKGDELGYFAFGGSTLLILFEPGEIEFDKDLLSNSEKPLETLVKMGERIGIAFSQLI
;
A
#
# COMPACT_ATOMS: atom_id res chain seq x y z
N LYS A 1 21.14 -39.65 -24.88
CA LYS A 1 19.66 -39.79 -24.89
C LYS A 1 19.22 -39.71 -23.44
N GLU A 2 19.00 -38.50 -22.95
CA GLU A 2 18.22 -38.26 -21.74
C GLU A 2 17.28 -37.13 -22.11
N GLU A 3 16.00 -37.45 -22.01
CA GLU A 3 14.88 -36.62 -22.38
C GLU A 3 14.71 -35.47 -21.39
N THR A 4 14.43 -34.32 -21.98
CA THR A 4 13.92 -33.09 -21.42
C THR A 4 12.77 -33.33 -20.44
N SER A 5 12.95 -32.99 -19.17
CA SER A 5 11.84 -32.62 -18.30
C SER A 5 11.63 -31.12 -18.37
N ASP A 6 10.60 -30.77 -19.13
CA ASP A 6 9.98 -29.46 -19.24
C ASP A 6 9.57 -28.95 -17.85
N CYS A 7 10.24 -27.90 -17.35
CA CYS A 7 9.73 -27.12 -16.23
C CYS A 7 9.04 -25.90 -16.82
N SER A 8 7.74 -26.05 -17.08
CA SER A 8 6.84 -24.96 -17.41
C SER A 8 6.73 -24.01 -16.21
N GLU A 9 7.61 -23.01 -16.15
CA GLU A 9 7.37 -21.79 -15.38
C GLU A 9 6.27 -21.00 -16.11
N GLU A 10 5.13 -20.84 -15.44
CA GLU A 10 3.91 -20.22 -15.96
C GLU A 10 4.20 -18.83 -16.58
N HIS A 11 4.00 -18.73 -17.90
CA HIS A 11 3.88 -17.48 -18.60
C HIS A 11 2.61 -16.77 -18.14
N THR A 12 2.72 -15.53 -17.64
CA THR A 12 1.62 -14.58 -17.81
C THR A 12 1.66 -14.19 -19.27
N ASP A 13 0.69 -14.68 -20.04
CA ASP A 13 0.59 -14.36 -21.47
C ASP A 13 0.52 -12.83 -21.62
N ALA A 14 1.28 -12.28 -22.56
CA ALA A 14 1.34 -10.84 -22.90
C ALA A 14 0.00 -10.28 -23.43
N THR A 15 -1.11 -10.96 -23.15
CA THR A 15 -2.47 -10.67 -23.61
C THR A 15 -3.50 -10.60 -22.48
N GLU A 16 -3.13 -10.90 -21.23
CA GLU A 16 -4.03 -10.75 -20.07
C GLU A 16 -4.02 -9.31 -19.54
N ILE A 17 -5.22 -8.79 -19.22
CA ILE A 17 -5.40 -7.47 -18.61
C ILE A 17 -5.02 -7.59 -17.13
N SER A 18 -4.07 -6.78 -16.68
CA SER A 18 -3.74 -6.71 -15.27
C SER A 18 -4.71 -5.75 -14.56
N LEU A 19 -5.47 -6.30 -13.60
CA LEU A 19 -6.59 -5.66 -12.92
C LEU A 19 -6.13 -4.74 -11.77
N CYS A 20 -6.95 -3.74 -11.46
CA CYS A 20 -6.85 -2.97 -10.22
C CYS A 20 -7.24 -3.83 -9.00
N GLU A 21 -6.94 -3.34 -7.79
CA GLU A 21 -7.47 -3.97 -6.58
C GLU A 21 -9.01 -3.89 -6.53
N SER A 22 -9.65 -4.90 -5.95
CA SER A 22 -11.11 -5.00 -5.94
C SER A 22 -11.76 -3.78 -5.27
N GLY A 23 -12.63 -3.08 -6.01
CA GLY A 23 -13.39 -1.92 -5.49
C GLY A 23 -12.88 -0.55 -5.91
N GLU A 24 -11.77 -0.45 -6.64
CA GLU A 24 -11.29 0.83 -7.19
C GLU A 24 -12.04 1.24 -8.47
N LEU A 25 -12.32 2.55 -8.60
CA LEU A 25 -12.87 3.12 -9.83
C LEU A 25 -11.78 3.17 -10.91
N VAL A 26 -11.92 2.32 -11.92
CA VAL A 26 -11.04 2.31 -13.10
C VAL A 26 -11.40 3.50 -13.99
N GLU A 27 -10.40 4.32 -14.32
CA GLU A 27 -10.52 5.54 -15.12
C GLU A 27 -9.82 5.47 -16.47
N ALA A 28 -8.84 4.57 -16.63
CA ALA A 28 -8.13 4.44 -17.90
C ALA A 28 -7.55 3.03 -18.13
N LEU A 29 -7.18 2.74 -19.37
CA LEU A 29 -6.39 1.57 -19.76
C LEU A 29 -5.03 2.02 -20.29
N LEU A 30 -3.97 1.67 -19.58
CA LEU A 30 -2.59 1.88 -20.00
C LEU A 30 -2.14 0.72 -20.90
N ILE A 31 -1.78 1.04 -22.14
CA ILE A 31 -1.23 0.10 -23.12
C ILE A 31 0.25 0.42 -23.31
N ILE A 32 1.11 -0.60 -23.14
CA ILE A 32 2.56 -0.46 -23.21
C ILE A 32 3.13 -1.53 -24.13
N GLU A 33 3.84 -1.14 -25.18
CA GLU A 33 4.63 -2.04 -25.99
C GLU A 33 6.11 -1.87 -25.67
N ILE A 34 6.74 -2.87 -25.06
CA ILE A 34 8.20 -2.88 -24.88
C ILE A 34 8.84 -3.30 -26.21
N GLU A 35 9.38 -2.34 -26.96
CA GLU A 35 9.90 -2.59 -28.30
C GLU A 35 11.31 -3.19 -28.26
N SER A 36 12.29 -2.42 -27.75
CA SER A 36 13.70 -2.80 -27.79
C SER A 36 14.58 -2.03 -26.81
N ALA A 37 15.81 -2.49 -26.58
CA ALA A 37 16.83 -1.67 -25.90
C ALA A 37 18.11 -1.62 -26.75
N LYS A 38 18.88 -0.55 -26.63
CA LYS A 38 20.19 -0.38 -27.29
C LYS A 38 21.23 0.15 -26.31
N GLY A 39 22.49 -0.22 -26.54
CA GLY A 39 23.62 0.30 -25.75
C GLY A 39 23.76 -0.35 -24.37
N LEU A 40 23.20 -1.55 -24.17
CA LEU A 40 23.31 -2.25 -22.89
C LEU A 40 24.77 -2.62 -22.56
N PRO A 41 25.20 -2.54 -21.28
CA PRO A 41 26.51 -3.02 -20.85
C PRO A 41 26.69 -4.52 -21.14
N ALA A 42 27.94 -4.96 -21.29
CA ALA A 42 28.28 -6.37 -21.34
C ALA A 42 28.30 -6.82 -19.88
N MET A 43 27.39 -7.71 -19.54
CA MET A 43 27.24 -8.19 -18.17
C MET A 43 28.02 -9.49 -17.98
N ASP A 44 28.05 -10.34 -19.01
CA ASP A 44 28.92 -11.51 -19.08
C ASP A 44 30.35 -11.18 -19.49
N VAL A 45 31.31 -11.46 -18.61
CA VAL A 45 32.76 -11.27 -18.87
C VAL A 45 33.28 -12.14 -20.01
N MET A 46 32.76 -13.37 -20.17
CA MET A 46 33.18 -14.31 -21.21
C MET A 46 32.48 -14.10 -22.56
N THR A 47 31.18 -13.79 -22.56
CA THR A 47 30.38 -13.72 -23.80
C THR A 47 30.26 -12.29 -24.37
N GLN A 48 30.63 -11.28 -23.57
CA GLN A 48 30.38 -9.86 -23.83
C GLN A 48 28.93 -9.54 -24.22
N LYS A 49 27.96 -10.32 -23.75
CA LYS A 49 26.54 -10.20 -24.08
C LYS A 49 25.70 -10.07 -22.80
N ALA A 50 24.39 -9.98 -22.98
CA ALA A 50 23.39 -9.94 -21.92
C ALA A 50 22.20 -10.84 -22.31
N ASP A 51 21.57 -11.46 -21.32
CA ASP A 51 20.33 -12.21 -21.38
C ASP A 51 19.20 -11.31 -20.83
N ALA A 52 18.88 -10.27 -21.60
CA ALA A 52 18.09 -9.16 -21.12
C ALA A 52 16.57 -9.47 -21.04
N TYR A 53 15.93 -9.03 -19.96
CA TYR A 53 14.48 -8.94 -19.83
C TYR A 53 14.09 -7.67 -19.05
N CYS A 54 12.85 -7.21 -19.22
CA CYS A 54 12.32 -6.07 -18.49
C CYS A 54 11.35 -6.54 -17.40
N ILE A 55 11.36 -5.85 -16.26
CA ILE A 55 10.32 -5.89 -15.23
C ILE A 55 9.60 -4.55 -15.28
N ILE A 56 8.30 -4.59 -15.57
CA ILE A 56 7.43 -3.43 -15.69
C ILE A 56 6.63 -3.32 -14.39
N LYS A 57 6.71 -2.19 -13.72
CA LYS A 57 6.08 -1.93 -12.43
C LYS A 57 5.17 -0.71 -12.55
N PHE A 58 3.92 -0.87 -12.14
CA PHE A 58 2.97 0.23 -12.08
C PHE A 58 2.01 -0.02 -10.91
N GLY A 59 1.96 0.89 -9.94
CA GLY A 59 1.21 0.67 -8.71
C GLY A 59 1.64 -0.64 -8.03
N THR A 60 0.67 -1.52 -7.79
CA THR A 60 0.90 -2.87 -7.23
C THR A 60 1.23 -3.94 -8.29
N ARG A 61 1.12 -3.61 -9.58
CA ARG A 61 1.28 -4.57 -10.68
C ARG A 61 2.73 -4.71 -11.09
N VAL A 62 3.17 -5.95 -11.29
CA VAL A 62 4.52 -6.30 -11.74
C VAL A 62 4.42 -7.28 -12.91
N LEU A 63 4.77 -6.82 -14.11
CA LEU A 63 4.76 -7.60 -15.35
C LEU A 63 6.20 -7.83 -15.82
N ARG A 64 6.41 -8.80 -16.71
CA ARG A 64 7.75 -9.18 -17.16
C ARG A 64 7.75 -9.56 -18.64
N THR A 65 8.77 -9.12 -19.37
CA THR A 65 8.98 -9.58 -20.75
C THR A 65 9.67 -10.94 -20.82
N SER A 66 9.62 -11.59 -21.98
CA SER A 66 10.48 -12.74 -22.25
C SER A 66 11.97 -12.38 -22.19
N ILE A 67 12.81 -13.38 -21.89
CA ILE A 67 14.27 -13.22 -21.85
C ILE A 67 14.82 -13.28 -23.28
N LYS A 68 15.55 -12.24 -23.70
CA LYS A 68 16.28 -12.24 -24.97
C LYS A 68 17.74 -12.54 -24.72
N ARG A 69 18.12 -13.78 -25.02
CA ARG A 69 19.46 -14.29 -24.75
C ARG A 69 20.54 -13.71 -25.66
N ARG A 70 21.73 -13.50 -25.11
CA ARG A 70 23.00 -13.28 -25.82
C ARG A 70 22.98 -12.07 -26.76
N THR A 71 22.34 -10.97 -26.36
CA THR A 71 22.25 -9.74 -27.16
C THR A 71 22.33 -8.46 -26.33
N ARG A 72 23.00 -7.43 -26.86
CA ARG A 72 23.02 -6.06 -26.29
C ARG A 72 22.03 -5.13 -27.00
N LYS A 73 21.25 -5.69 -27.94
CA LYS A 73 20.18 -5.04 -28.70
C LYS A 73 18.92 -5.91 -28.64
N PRO A 74 18.38 -6.21 -27.44
CA PRO A 74 17.18 -7.03 -27.33
C PRO A 74 16.00 -6.33 -28.03
N LYS A 75 15.17 -7.14 -28.69
CA LYS A 75 13.88 -6.73 -29.25
C LYS A 75 12.82 -7.63 -28.66
N TRP A 76 11.89 -7.08 -27.91
CA TRP A 76 10.81 -7.85 -27.27
C TRP A 76 9.56 -7.81 -28.13
N LYS A 77 9.08 -6.61 -28.47
CA LYS A 77 7.81 -6.39 -29.16
C LYS A 77 6.65 -7.07 -28.43
N GLU A 78 6.62 -6.84 -27.11
CA GLU A 78 5.65 -7.43 -26.20
C GLU A 78 4.76 -6.32 -25.65
N GLU A 79 3.45 -6.51 -25.76
CA GLU A 79 2.44 -5.56 -25.30
C GLU A 79 1.94 -5.95 -23.90
N PHE A 80 1.63 -4.97 -23.08
CA PHE A 80 1.10 -5.11 -21.73
C PHE A 80 -0.05 -4.14 -21.54
N ARG A 81 -1.08 -4.59 -20.83
CA ARG A 81 -2.33 -3.87 -20.65
C ARG A 81 -2.67 -3.80 -19.18
N ILE A 82 -2.83 -2.59 -18.67
CA ILE A 82 -3.01 -2.37 -17.24
C ILE A 82 -4.15 -1.38 -17.01
N LEU A 83 -5.15 -1.77 -16.24
CA LEU A 83 -6.21 -0.86 -15.83
C LEU A 83 -5.66 0.15 -14.82
N VAL A 84 -6.04 1.41 -14.95
CA VAL A 84 -5.53 2.51 -14.14
C VAL A 84 -6.71 3.11 -13.39
N SER A 85 -6.64 3.10 -12.05
CA SER A 85 -7.64 3.76 -11.22
C SER A 85 -7.39 5.26 -11.12
N ALA A 86 -8.40 6.01 -10.67
CA ALA A 86 -8.30 7.47 -10.49
C ALA A 86 -7.05 7.89 -9.67
N THR A 87 -6.71 7.11 -8.64
CA THR A 87 -5.55 7.36 -7.77
C THR A 87 -4.21 7.04 -8.42
N GLU A 88 -4.21 6.26 -9.50
CA GLU A 88 -3.01 5.81 -10.19
C GLU A 88 -2.67 6.66 -11.42
N LEU A 89 -3.54 7.59 -11.83
CA LEU A 89 -3.32 8.44 -13.01
C LEU A 89 -2.03 9.27 -12.93
N ASN A 90 -1.58 9.58 -11.71
CA ASN A 90 -0.35 10.33 -11.46
C ASN A 90 0.88 9.44 -11.19
N TYR A 91 0.76 8.12 -11.32
CA TYR A 91 1.86 7.20 -11.06
C TYR A 91 2.86 7.20 -12.22
N ASP A 92 4.12 6.90 -11.91
CA ASP A 92 5.14 6.62 -12.93
C ASP A 92 5.11 5.14 -13.28
N LEU A 93 5.18 4.83 -14.58
CA LEU A 93 5.50 3.51 -15.07
C LEU A 93 7.01 3.28 -14.89
N LEU A 94 7.39 2.40 -13.96
CA LEU A 94 8.79 2.07 -13.68
C LEU A 94 9.20 0.80 -14.43
N ILE A 95 10.28 0.87 -15.19
CA ILE A 95 10.81 -0.28 -15.93
C ILE A 95 12.25 -0.55 -15.49
N GLU A 96 12.49 -1.77 -15.02
CA GLU A 96 13.80 -2.28 -14.66
C GLU A 96 14.30 -3.23 -15.74
N VAL A 97 15.52 -3.00 -16.24
CA VAL A 97 16.16 -3.89 -17.21
C VAL A 97 17.12 -4.80 -16.44
N TRP A 98 16.96 -6.11 -16.61
CA TRP A 98 17.69 -7.14 -15.89
C TRP A 98 18.43 -8.05 -16.86
N ASP A 99 19.56 -8.55 -16.41
CA ASP A 99 20.32 -9.63 -17.03
C ASP A 99 20.00 -10.93 -16.29
N TRP A 100 19.49 -11.93 -16.99
CA TRP A 100 19.20 -13.23 -16.40
C TRP A 100 20.45 -14.08 -16.31
N ASP A 101 20.73 -14.61 -15.12
CA ASP A 101 21.88 -15.47 -14.84
C ASP A 101 21.43 -16.72 -14.10
N LEU A 102 22.16 -17.83 -14.28
CA LEU A 102 21.84 -19.11 -13.65
C LEU A 102 21.89 -19.07 -12.10
N ILE A 103 22.65 -18.13 -11.53
CA ILE A 103 22.96 -18.07 -10.08
C ILE A 103 22.38 -16.81 -9.43
N SER A 104 22.41 -15.65 -10.10
CA SER A 104 21.89 -14.39 -9.56
C SER A 104 21.69 -13.37 -10.67
N ASN A 105 20.45 -13.02 -10.98
CA ASN A 105 20.12 -12.02 -11.99
C ASN A 105 20.69 -10.64 -11.61
N ASN A 106 21.31 -9.97 -12.58
CA ASN A 106 21.96 -8.68 -12.37
C ASN A 106 21.10 -7.53 -12.90
N LEU A 107 20.83 -6.52 -12.07
CA LEU A 107 20.15 -5.31 -12.52
C LEU A 107 21.06 -4.50 -13.45
N ILE A 108 20.62 -4.26 -14.68
CA ILE A 108 21.32 -3.41 -15.65
C ILE A 108 21.04 -1.93 -15.35
N GLY A 109 19.78 -1.58 -15.06
CA GLY A 109 19.37 -0.24 -14.67
C GLY A 109 17.86 -0.04 -14.72
N LYS A 110 17.41 1.20 -14.49
CA LYS A 110 15.99 1.56 -14.39
C LYS A 110 15.67 2.78 -15.24
N CYS A 111 14.43 2.89 -15.68
CA CYS A 111 13.87 4.09 -16.30
C CYS A 111 12.39 4.23 -15.92
N SER A 112 11.85 5.44 -16.02
CA SER A 112 10.45 5.71 -15.70
C SER A 112 9.79 6.58 -16.76
N LEU A 113 8.47 6.43 -16.89
CA LEU A 113 7.61 7.26 -17.73
C LEU A 113 6.45 7.77 -16.88
N CYS A 114 6.26 9.10 -16.82
CA CYS A 114 5.07 9.69 -16.24
C CYS A 114 3.91 9.49 -17.20
N ILE A 115 2.83 8.84 -16.77
CA ILE A 115 1.71 8.50 -17.66
C ILE A 115 0.65 9.60 -17.75
N ALA A 116 0.56 10.51 -16.78
CA ALA A 116 -0.47 11.55 -16.76
C ALA A 116 -0.52 12.39 -18.05
N PRO A 117 0.62 12.81 -18.65
CA PRO A 117 0.60 13.53 -19.92
C PRO A 117 0.01 12.74 -21.10
N LEU A 118 -0.02 11.40 -21.02
CA LEU A 118 -0.58 10.55 -22.07
C LEU A 118 -2.09 10.74 -22.24
N LEU A 119 -2.82 11.15 -21.19
CA LEU A 119 -4.26 11.46 -21.29
C LEU A 119 -4.56 12.60 -22.27
N SER A 120 -3.60 13.49 -22.50
CA SER A 120 -3.75 14.62 -23.42
C SER A 120 -3.36 14.28 -24.86
N LEU A 121 -2.91 13.04 -25.10
CA LEU A 121 -2.52 12.55 -26.42
C LEU A 121 -3.60 11.62 -26.97
N GLU A 122 -3.67 11.49 -28.30
CA GLU A 122 -4.54 10.50 -28.94
C GLU A 122 -4.12 9.09 -28.51
N SER A 123 -5.07 8.21 -28.19
CA SER A 123 -4.77 6.85 -27.72
C SER A 123 -4.25 5.90 -28.82
N ASP A 124 -4.52 6.22 -30.09
CA ASP A 124 -4.10 5.47 -31.27
C ASP A 124 -3.59 6.44 -32.35
N PRO A 125 -2.31 6.35 -32.78
CA PRO A 125 -1.32 5.29 -32.50
C PRO A 125 -0.70 5.35 -31.10
N LEU A 126 -0.09 4.24 -30.65
CA LEU A 126 0.78 4.25 -29.47
C LEU A 126 1.96 5.22 -29.66
N HIS A 127 2.23 6.05 -28.66
CA HIS A 127 3.27 7.08 -28.75
C HIS A 127 4.66 6.52 -28.41
N PRO A 128 5.69 6.80 -29.23
CA PRO A 128 7.03 6.27 -29.01
C PRO A 128 7.82 7.06 -27.94
N PHE A 129 8.51 6.34 -27.07
CA PHE A 129 9.38 6.87 -26.02
C PHE A 129 10.78 6.24 -26.09
N ALA A 130 11.80 7.07 -25.87
CA ALA A 130 13.20 6.64 -25.75
C ALA A 130 13.71 7.03 -24.36
N LEU A 131 13.70 6.07 -23.44
CA LEU A 131 14.00 6.29 -22.03
C LEU A 131 15.46 5.91 -21.70
N PRO A 132 16.29 6.84 -21.21
CA PRO A 132 17.64 6.52 -20.75
C PRO A 132 17.60 5.56 -19.56
N ILE A 133 18.35 4.45 -19.65
CA ILE A 133 18.46 3.48 -18.57
C ILE A 133 19.50 4.00 -17.58
N GLN A 134 19.08 4.35 -16.37
CA GLN A 134 19.96 4.87 -15.33
C GLN A 134 20.44 3.75 -14.41
N ARG A 135 21.75 3.71 -14.15
CA ARG A 135 22.38 2.81 -13.17
C ARG A 135 23.08 3.63 -12.10
N ALA A 136 22.78 3.35 -10.84
CA ALA A 136 23.54 3.87 -9.70
C ALA A 136 24.79 3.00 -9.48
N GLU A 137 25.98 3.59 -9.54
CA GLU A 137 27.22 2.93 -9.14
C GLU A 137 27.53 3.21 -7.64
N PRO A 138 28.28 2.30 -6.96
CA PRO A 138 28.76 2.56 -5.61
C PRO A 138 29.61 3.84 -5.55
N ARG A 139 29.46 4.59 -4.45
CA ARG A 139 30.12 5.89 -4.23
C ARG A 139 31.65 5.77 -4.35
N ILE A 140 32.24 6.45 -5.32
CA ILE A 140 33.68 6.73 -5.36
C ILE A 140 33.85 8.24 -5.14
N LYS A 141 34.48 8.63 -4.02
CA LYS A 141 34.79 10.03 -3.67
C LYS A 141 33.57 10.98 -3.59
N ARG A 142 32.58 10.64 -2.75
CA ARG A 142 31.42 11.50 -2.39
C ARG A 142 30.53 12.00 -3.56
N VAL A 143 30.73 11.50 -4.77
CA VAL A 143 29.88 11.80 -5.94
C VAL A 143 29.30 10.49 -6.47
N THR A 144 27.97 10.43 -6.57
CA THR A 144 27.28 9.33 -7.28
C THR A 144 27.26 9.69 -8.76
N TYR A 145 27.96 8.92 -9.58
CA TYR A 145 27.88 9.08 -11.03
C TYR A 145 26.70 8.26 -11.55
N GLN A 146 25.77 8.90 -12.28
CA GLN A 146 24.78 8.18 -13.08
C GLN A 146 25.45 7.79 -14.40
N LYS A 147 25.67 6.49 -14.60
CA LYS A 147 26.10 5.99 -15.90
C LYS A 147 24.87 5.56 -16.68
N VAL A 148 24.76 6.04 -17.92
CA VAL A 148 23.69 5.61 -18.85
C VAL A 148 24.00 4.18 -19.29
N GLY A 149 23.18 3.23 -18.83
CA GLY A 149 23.24 1.80 -19.13
C GLY A 149 22.60 1.41 -20.47
N GLY A 150 22.33 2.39 -21.33
CA GLY A 150 21.63 2.23 -22.61
C GLY A 150 20.36 3.07 -22.69
N VAL A 151 19.56 2.81 -23.73
CA VAL A 151 18.24 3.43 -23.94
C VAL A 151 17.23 2.32 -24.18
N LEU A 152 16.10 2.39 -23.46
CA LEU A 152 14.93 1.55 -23.68
C LEU A 152 13.96 2.28 -24.61
N TYR A 153 13.48 1.59 -25.64
CA TYR A 153 12.45 2.06 -26.56
C TYR A 153 11.15 1.32 -26.28
N LEU A 154 10.08 2.09 -26.06
CA LEU A 154 8.74 1.57 -25.83
C LEU A 154 7.70 2.46 -26.51
N ASN A 155 6.52 1.91 -26.80
CA ASN A 155 5.36 2.70 -27.19
C ASN A 155 4.32 2.66 -26.06
N ALA A 156 3.62 3.77 -25.80
CA ALA A 156 2.59 3.81 -24.77
C ALA A 156 1.40 4.68 -25.16
N ALA A 157 0.22 4.31 -24.70
CA ALA A 157 -0.99 5.12 -24.75
C ALA A 157 -1.81 4.90 -23.47
N LEU A 158 -2.62 5.90 -23.13
CA LEU A 158 -3.52 5.84 -22.00
C LEU A 158 -4.92 6.16 -22.51
N VAL A 159 -5.75 5.13 -22.58
CA VAL A 159 -7.14 5.21 -23.08
C VAL A 159 -8.02 5.64 -21.92
N ALA A 160 -8.63 6.81 -22.01
CA ALA A 160 -9.55 7.27 -20.98
C ALA A 160 -10.87 6.47 -21.02
N ARG A 161 -11.54 6.39 -19.88
CA ARG A 161 -12.78 5.62 -19.75
C ARG A 161 -13.90 6.15 -20.63
N ASP A 162 -14.04 7.46 -20.76
CA ASP A 162 -15.01 8.11 -21.64
C ASP A 162 -14.82 7.70 -23.11
N GLU A 163 -13.58 7.61 -23.57
CA GLU A 163 -13.23 7.10 -24.91
C GLU A 163 -13.65 5.62 -25.07
N ALA A 164 -13.36 4.79 -24.07
CA ALA A 164 -13.73 3.37 -24.10
C ALA A 164 -15.25 3.15 -24.02
N GLU A 165 -15.95 3.97 -23.25
CA GLU A 165 -17.42 3.98 -23.14
C GLU A 165 -18.07 4.43 -24.45
N GLN A 166 -17.57 5.50 -25.07
CA GLN A 166 -18.08 5.99 -26.36
C GLN A 166 -17.98 4.89 -27.42
N LEU A 167 -16.82 4.24 -27.53
CA LEU A 167 -16.64 3.13 -28.45
C LEU A 167 -17.58 1.95 -28.15
N PHE A 168 -17.73 1.61 -26.87
CA PHE A 168 -18.63 0.55 -26.44
C PHE A 168 -20.06 0.82 -26.92
N TRP A 169 -20.56 2.05 -26.72
CA TRP A 169 -21.92 2.43 -27.13
C TRP A 169 -22.10 2.46 -28.63
N ASP A 170 -21.15 3.01 -29.39
CA ASP A 170 -21.18 3.00 -30.86
C ASP A 170 -21.33 1.55 -31.39
N LYS A 171 -20.60 0.60 -30.79
CA LYS A 171 -20.66 -0.82 -31.19
C LYS A 171 -21.88 -1.55 -30.67
N PHE A 172 -22.32 -1.26 -29.46
CA PHE A 172 -23.50 -1.87 -28.88
C PHE A 172 -24.74 -1.53 -29.73
N LEU A 173 -24.87 -0.26 -30.15
CA LEU A 173 -25.97 0.19 -31.02
C LEU A 173 -25.92 -0.44 -32.42
N ASP A 174 -24.73 -0.69 -32.98
CA ASP A 174 -24.56 -1.43 -34.24
C ASP A 174 -25.04 -2.91 -34.17
N THR A 175 -25.10 -3.52 -32.98
CA THR A 175 -25.57 -4.92 -32.77
C THR A 175 -27.09 -5.08 -32.61
N GLY A 176 -27.86 -3.99 -32.76
CA GLY A 176 -29.33 -3.96 -32.65
C GLY A 176 -30.12 -5.14 -33.27
N PRO A 177 -29.72 -5.75 -34.40
CA PRO A 177 -30.45 -6.88 -35.00
C PRO A 177 -30.45 -8.17 -34.16
N ILE A 178 -29.57 -8.34 -33.18
CA ILE A 178 -29.46 -9.56 -32.35
C ILE A 178 -30.56 -9.62 -31.28
N PHE A 179 -30.98 -8.47 -30.75
CA PHE A 179 -31.96 -8.40 -29.67
C PHE A 179 -33.41 -8.58 -30.12
N GLU A 180 -33.72 -8.46 -31.42
CA GLU A 180 -35.05 -8.80 -31.95
C GLU A 180 -35.38 -10.30 -31.86
N GLY A 181 -34.36 -11.18 -31.87
CA GLY A 181 -34.53 -12.63 -31.80
C GLY A 181 -34.86 -13.20 -30.42
N LEU A 182 -34.64 -12.43 -29.34
CA LEU A 182 -34.92 -12.87 -27.96
C LEU A 182 -36.39 -12.70 -27.54
N LYS A 183 -37.23 -12.10 -28.40
CA LYS A 183 -38.69 -11.99 -28.21
C LYS A 183 -39.43 -13.29 -28.53
N SER A 184 -39.22 -14.37 -27.78
CA SER A 184 -40.31 -15.34 -27.59
C SER A 184 -40.20 -16.10 -26.26
N PRO A 185 -41.16 -15.96 -25.33
CA PRO A 185 -41.29 -16.88 -24.23
C PRO A 185 -42.00 -18.15 -24.72
N ARG A 186 -41.31 -19.30 -24.70
CA ARG A 186 -42.00 -20.60 -24.81
C ARG A 186 -42.91 -20.77 -23.57
N PRO A 187 -44.21 -21.05 -23.72
CA PRO A 187 -45.10 -21.10 -22.56
C PRO A 187 -44.87 -22.40 -21.76
N ALA A 188 -44.81 -22.24 -20.43
CA ALA A 188 -44.73 -23.31 -19.46
C ALA A 188 -45.97 -24.23 -19.55
N ARG A 189 -45.74 -25.54 -19.66
CA ARG A 189 -46.79 -26.56 -19.53
C ARG A 189 -47.29 -26.60 -18.08
N LYS A 190 -48.52 -26.15 -17.83
CA LYS A 190 -49.35 -26.68 -16.73
C LYS A 190 -50.76 -27.07 -17.23
N ARG A 191 -51.25 -28.14 -16.61
CA ARG A 191 -52.37 -29.01 -16.99
C ARG A 191 -53.73 -28.30 -17.02
N LYS A 192 -54.58 -28.81 -17.92
CA LYS A 192 -56.04 -28.61 -18.09
C LYS A 192 -56.83 -28.49 -16.78
N PHE A 193 -57.77 -27.53 -16.73
CA PHE A 193 -59.18 -27.80 -16.43
C PHE A 193 -60.12 -26.75 -17.08
N LEU A 194 -61.18 -27.27 -17.70
CA LEU A 194 -62.35 -26.65 -18.38
C LEU A 194 -63.23 -25.85 -17.37
N LYS A 195 -64.18 -24.94 -17.68
CA LYS A 195 -64.85 -24.38 -18.89
C LYS A 195 -65.77 -23.22 -18.42
N LYS A 196 -66.00 -22.22 -19.31
CA LYS A 196 -67.24 -21.43 -19.58
C LYS A 196 -67.81 -20.53 -18.44
N ASN A 197 -68.22 -19.26 -18.64
CA ASN A 197 -68.95 -18.63 -19.75
C ASN A 197 -68.86 -17.07 -19.71
N LYS A 198 -68.75 -16.46 -20.90
CA LYS A 198 -69.47 -15.28 -21.48
C LYS A 198 -70.08 -14.19 -20.55
N LYS A 199 -69.63 -12.93 -20.70
CA LYS A 199 -70.31 -11.83 -21.44
C LYS A 199 -69.48 -10.51 -21.46
N GLN A 200 -69.39 -9.96 -22.67
CA GLN A 200 -69.10 -8.57 -23.12
C GLN A 200 -69.99 -7.51 -22.43
N ASP A 201 -69.72 -6.20 -22.31
CA ASP A 201 -68.75 -5.26 -22.90
C ASP A 201 -68.67 -3.96 -22.03
N VAL A 202 -67.70 -3.10 -22.35
CA VAL A 202 -67.59 -1.63 -22.15
C VAL A 202 -66.88 -1.10 -20.89
N ALA A 203 -65.57 -0.81 -21.02
CA ALA A 203 -64.98 0.52 -20.80
C ALA A 203 -63.52 0.55 -21.32
N THR A 204 -63.16 1.67 -21.94
CA THR A 204 -61.94 1.99 -22.71
C THR A 204 -60.64 1.86 -21.89
N PRO A 205 -59.50 1.49 -22.51
CA PRO A 205 -58.27 1.17 -21.79
C PRO A 205 -57.47 2.40 -21.38
N ALA A 206 -56.78 2.21 -20.26
CA ALA A 206 -55.72 3.06 -19.72
C ALA A 206 -54.61 3.34 -20.73
N ALA A 207 -53.86 4.40 -20.40
CA ALA A 207 -52.67 4.90 -21.06
C ALA A 207 -51.85 3.85 -21.81
N SER A 208 -51.42 4.22 -23.01
CA SER A 208 -50.46 3.50 -23.81
C SER A 208 -49.15 3.33 -23.05
N ASP A 209 -48.96 2.17 -22.42
CA ASP A 209 -47.65 1.65 -22.06
C ASP A 209 -46.93 1.22 -23.35
N THR A 210 -46.52 2.19 -24.16
CA THR A 210 -45.35 2.01 -25.02
C THR A 210 -44.14 2.14 -24.09
N PRO A 211 -43.39 1.06 -23.82
CA PRO A 211 -42.18 1.18 -23.04
C PRO A 211 -41.24 2.12 -23.79
N ASP A 212 -40.82 3.17 -23.10
CA ASP A 212 -39.82 4.11 -23.60
C ASP A 212 -38.59 3.28 -24.01
N PHE A 213 -38.13 3.45 -25.26
CA PHE A 213 -36.96 2.74 -25.76
C PHE A 213 -35.74 3.00 -24.87
N SER A 214 -35.70 4.17 -24.20
CA SER A 214 -34.66 4.51 -23.23
C SER A 214 -34.66 3.62 -21.98
N ASP A 215 -35.81 3.12 -21.55
CA ASP A 215 -35.91 2.31 -20.32
C ASP A 215 -35.56 0.84 -20.58
N ILE A 216 -35.76 0.35 -21.80
CA ILE A 216 -35.30 -0.98 -22.22
C ILE A 216 -33.79 -0.97 -22.46
N GLU A 217 -33.25 0.06 -23.13
CA GLU A 217 -31.80 0.26 -23.25
C GLU A 217 -31.15 0.44 -21.88
N ARG A 218 -31.75 1.24 -20.99
CA ARG A 218 -31.30 1.39 -19.58
C ARG A 218 -31.42 0.09 -18.79
N SER A 219 -32.50 -0.67 -18.95
CA SER A 219 -32.67 -1.95 -18.24
C SER A 219 -31.74 -3.03 -18.78
N LEU A 220 -31.41 -3.02 -20.08
CA LEU A 220 -30.43 -3.92 -20.69
C LEU A 220 -29.01 -3.51 -20.30
N SER A 221 -28.70 -2.21 -20.23
CA SER A 221 -27.42 -1.72 -19.73
C SER A 221 -27.22 -2.06 -18.26
N GLU A 222 -28.24 -1.86 -17.41
CA GLU A 222 -28.18 -2.23 -15.99
C GLU A 222 -28.05 -3.76 -15.76
N LYS A 223 -28.50 -4.58 -16.72
CA LYS A 223 -28.43 -6.05 -16.63
C LYS A 223 -27.23 -6.68 -17.33
N LEU A 224 -26.68 -6.04 -18.36
CA LEU A 224 -25.50 -6.50 -19.12
C LEU A 224 -24.19 -5.89 -18.63
N ILE A 225 -24.24 -4.84 -17.79
CA ILE A 225 -23.09 -4.24 -17.12
C ILE A 225 -23.00 -4.68 -15.63
N PRO A 226 -22.86 -5.98 -15.27
CA PRO A 226 -22.40 -6.33 -13.94
C PRO A 226 -20.87 -6.46 -13.85
N ASP A 227 -20.12 -6.27 -14.94
CA ASP A 227 -18.65 -6.29 -14.91
C ASP A 227 -18.06 -4.96 -15.42
N PRO A 228 -17.52 -4.10 -14.53
CA PRO A 228 -16.76 -2.90 -14.89
C PRO A 228 -15.57 -3.17 -15.82
N LEU A 229 -15.13 -4.43 -15.94
CA LEU A 229 -14.06 -4.86 -16.83
C LEU A 229 -14.54 -5.10 -18.27
N PHE A 230 -15.85 -5.23 -18.50
CA PHE A 230 -16.38 -5.61 -19.81
C PHE A 230 -16.19 -4.52 -20.87
N ILE A 231 -16.32 -3.23 -20.51
CA ILE A 231 -16.05 -2.10 -21.40
C ILE A 231 -14.62 -2.18 -21.96
N TRP A 232 -13.66 -2.50 -21.09
CA TRP A 232 -12.25 -2.66 -21.47
C TRP A 232 -12.00 -3.88 -22.35
N GLN A 233 -12.73 -4.99 -22.13
CA GLN A 233 -12.68 -6.17 -23.00
C GLN A 233 -13.18 -5.85 -24.42
N VAL A 234 -14.25 -5.06 -24.55
CA VAL A 234 -14.79 -4.63 -25.85
C VAL A 234 -13.81 -3.71 -26.59
N TYR A 235 -13.23 -2.74 -25.88
CA TYR A 235 -12.18 -1.87 -26.46
C TYR A 235 -11.01 -2.69 -27.01
N ILE A 236 -10.58 -3.69 -26.24
CA ILE A 236 -9.49 -4.59 -26.61
C ILE A 236 -9.83 -5.50 -27.80
N SER A 237 -11.04 -6.05 -27.84
CA SER A 237 -11.45 -7.00 -28.88
C SER A 237 -11.57 -6.33 -30.26
N GLN A 238 -11.93 -5.04 -30.29
CA GLN A 238 -11.94 -4.27 -31.53
C GLN A 238 -10.55 -4.19 -32.19
N LYS A 239 -9.49 -3.93 -31.42
CA LYS A 239 -8.10 -3.91 -31.95
C LYS A 239 -7.71 -5.26 -32.58
N ARG A 240 -8.35 -6.36 -32.19
CA ARG A 240 -8.15 -7.71 -32.76
C ARG A 240 -9.05 -8.04 -33.95
N GLY A 241 -10.07 -7.21 -34.23
CA GLY A 241 -11.06 -7.45 -35.27
C GLY A 241 -12.15 -8.46 -34.88
N ASP A 242 -12.34 -8.70 -33.58
CA ASP A 242 -13.32 -9.66 -33.06
C ASP A 242 -14.75 -9.09 -33.11
N ASP A 243 -15.74 -9.94 -33.40
CA ASP A 243 -17.16 -9.57 -33.41
C ASP A 243 -17.75 -9.54 -31.99
N LEU A 244 -18.43 -8.45 -31.64
CA LEU A 244 -19.01 -8.19 -30.32
C LEU A 244 -20.04 -9.27 -29.93
N ALA A 245 -20.78 -9.82 -30.90
CA ALA A 245 -21.75 -10.89 -30.63
C ALA A 245 -21.07 -12.17 -30.13
N THR A 246 -19.90 -12.48 -30.67
CA THR A 246 -19.09 -13.64 -30.27
C THR A 246 -18.51 -13.43 -28.86
N LEU A 247 -18.08 -12.21 -28.53
CA LEU A 247 -17.60 -11.83 -27.20
C LEU A 247 -18.71 -11.98 -26.14
N ILE A 248 -19.92 -11.50 -26.43
CA ILE A 248 -21.09 -11.58 -25.54
C ILE A 248 -21.51 -13.05 -25.32
N GLN A 249 -21.56 -13.87 -26.38
CA GLN A 249 -21.92 -15.28 -26.27
C GLN A 249 -20.91 -16.09 -25.43
N ASN A 250 -19.62 -15.81 -25.57
CA ASN A 250 -18.56 -16.48 -24.80
C ASN A 250 -18.60 -16.10 -23.30
N ASN A 251 -18.99 -14.87 -22.97
CA ASN A 251 -19.07 -14.39 -21.58
C ASN A 251 -20.34 -14.82 -20.81
N GLN A 252 -21.41 -15.24 -21.49
CA GLN A 252 -22.64 -15.74 -20.82
C GLN A 252 -22.45 -17.09 -20.09
N GLY A 253 -21.32 -17.79 -20.28
CA GLY A 253 -21.06 -19.12 -19.70
C GLY A 253 -20.08 -19.18 -18.53
N ASN A 254 -19.36 -18.10 -18.19
CA ASN A 254 -18.18 -18.16 -17.29
C ASN A 254 -18.24 -17.21 -16.07
N LEU A 255 -19.40 -16.66 -15.75
CA LEU A 255 -19.54 -15.68 -14.65
C LEU A 255 -19.40 -16.25 -13.23
N ILE A 256 -19.08 -17.54 -13.05
CA ILE A 256 -18.78 -18.14 -11.73
C ILE A 256 -17.71 -19.23 -11.86
N SER A 257 -16.44 -18.86 -12.00
CA SER A 257 -15.22 -19.56 -11.52
C SER A 257 -14.01 -18.95 -12.26
N LYS A 258 -12.89 -18.57 -11.67
CA LYS A 258 -12.26 -18.91 -10.41
C LYS A 258 -11.77 -17.62 -9.74
N HIS A 259 -11.96 -17.53 -8.43
CA HIS A 259 -10.97 -16.88 -7.58
C HIS A 259 -9.59 -17.44 -7.94
N SER A 260 -8.82 -16.65 -8.69
CA SER A 260 -7.40 -16.56 -8.40
C SER A 260 -7.31 -15.84 -7.06
N GLU A 261 -7.42 -16.59 -5.96
CA GLU A 261 -6.56 -16.25 -4.83
C GLU A 261 -5.17 -16.18 -5.44
N ASP A 262 -4.63 -14.98 -5.54
CA ASP A 262 -3.30 -14.71 -6.07
C ASP A 262 -2.25 -15.35 -5.14
N LYS A 263 -2.17 -16.68 -5.23
CA LYS A 263 -1.23 -17.55 -4.56
C LYS A 263 0.08 -17.39 -5.28
N HIS A 264 0.73 -16.24 -5.07
CA HIS A 264 2.17 -16.03 -4.99
C HIS A 264 2.61 -14.57 -5.19
N LEU A 265 1.78 -13.55 -4.89
CA LEU A 265 2.34 -12.20 -4.76
C LEU A 265 3.25 -12.10 -3.54
N LYS A 266 4.53 -11.82 -3.82
CA LYS A 266 5.54 -11.34 -2.87
C LYS A 266 5.15 -9.96 -2.30
N LYS A 267 3.95 -9.78 -1.70
CA LYS A 267 3.46 -8.48 -1.18
C LYS A 267 4.55 -7.75 -0.38
N GLU A 268 5.07 -6.69 -0.98
CA GLU A 268 5.89 -5.67 -0.34
C GLU A 268 4.99 -4.80 0.56
N ILE A 269 5.56 -4.25 1.64
CA ILE A 269 4.80 -3.33 2.52
C ILE A 269 4.94 -1.96 1.87
N LEU A 270 3.83 -1.39 1.43
CA LEU A 270 3.80 -0.07 0.78
C LEU A 270 3.46 1.00 1.81
N VAL A 271 4.08 2.15 1.67
CA VAL A 271 3.91 3.33 2.52
C VAL A 271 3.84 4.56 1.62
N PHE A 272 2.89 5.45 1.83
CA PHE A 272 2.82 6.72 1.10
C PHE A 272 3.76 7.76 1.72
N ASN A 273 4.77 8.21 1.00
CA ASN A 273 5.65 9.29 1.48
C ASN A 273 4.99 10.65 1.24
N ARG A 274 4.61 11.32 2.33
CA ARG A 274 3.90 12.61 2.29
C ARG A 274 4.72 13.72 1.67
N GLU A 275 6.02 13.75 1.94
CA GLU A 275 6.94 14.78 1.41
C GLU A 275 7.13 14.64 -0.11
N THR A 276 7.23 13.42 -0.61
CA THR A 276 7.49 13.17 -2.05
C THR A 276 6.22 12.95 -2.86
N GLY A 277 5.10 12.65 -2.21
CA GLY A 277 3.84 12.26 -2.83
C GLY A 277 3.88 10.87 -3.48
N LYS A 278 4.84 10.01 -3.13
CA LYS A 278 5.09 8.72 -3.79
C LYS A 278 4.90 7.54 -2.86
N LEU A 279 4.44 6.41 -3.41
CA LEU A 279 4.49 5.12 -2.70
C LEU A 279 5.93 4.62 -2.64
N GLU A 280 6.35 4.24 -1.45
CA GLU A 280 7.64 3.64 -1.15
C GLU A 280 7.46 2.24 -0.56
N VAL A 281 8.41 1.37 -0.85
CA VAL A 281 8.46 0.04 -0.27
C VAL A 281 9.24 0.10 1.05
N GLU A 282 8.62 -0.30 2.16
CA GLU A 282 9.33 -0.47 3.41
C GLU A 282 10.38 -1.59 3.28
N LEU A 283 11.64 -1.22 3.52
CA LEU A 283 12.76 -2.14 3.50
C LEU A 283 12.73 -3.10 4.71
N VAL A 284 12.11 -4.26 4.52
CA VAL A 284 12.15 -5.35 5.50
C VAL A 284 13.08 -6.47 5.00
N GLN A 285 14.02 -6.91 5.84
CA GLN A 285 14.94 -8.00 5.46
C GLN A 285 14.15 -9.25 5.04
N PRO A 286 14.46 -9.88 3.89
CA PRO A 286 13.70 -11.03 3.40
C PRO A 286 13.59 -12.18 4.41
N ALA A 287 14.64 -12.44 5.20
CA ALA A 287 14.62 -13.43 6.27
C ALA A 287 13.64 -13.06 7.40
N ILE A 288 13.63 -11.80 7.83
CA ILE A 288 12.70 -11.29 8.85
C ILE A 288 11.27 -11.35 8.30
N LYS A 289 11.05 -10.89 7.07
CA LYS A 289 9.75 -10.95 6.39
C LYS A 289 9.21 -12.38 6.31
N ARG A 290 10.05 -13.36 5.95
CA ARG A 290 9.69 -14.79 5.93
C ARG A 290 9.33 -15.30 7.33
N ALA A 291 10.14 -14.95 8.33
CA ALA A 291 9.88 -15.34 9.73
C ALA A 291 8.56 -14.75 10.25
N LEU A 292 8.31 -13.47 9.99
CA LEU A 292 7.06 -12.79 10.34
C LEU A 292 5.85 -13.46 9.67
N LYS A 293 5.92 -13.76 8.37
CA LYS A 293 4.84 -14.47 7.67
C LYS A 293 4.59 -15.87 8.25
N LEU A 294 5.66 -16.61 8.58
CA LEU A 294 5.52 -17.93 9.20
C LEU A 294 4.84 -17.85 10.57
N MET A 295 5.17 -16.83 11.36
CA MET A 295 4.64 -16.65 12.72
C MET A 295 3.22 -16.06 12.74
N TYR A 296 2.90 -15.11 11.86
CA TYR A 296 1.68 -14.30 12.00
C TYR A 296 0.65 -14.51 10.88
N ALA A 297 1.06 -14.87 9.65
CA ALA A 297 0.16 -14.91 8.49
C ALA A 297 -0.55 -16.26 8.28
N ASN A 298 0.09 -17.38 8.64
CA ASN A 298 -0.47 -18.72 8.40
C ASN A 298 -1.43 -19.17 9.52
N LYS A 299 -2.48 -19.96 9.20
CA LYS A 299 -3.40 -20.55 10.20
C LYS A 299 -2.66 -21.32 11.30
N THR A 300 -1.59 -22.03 10.95
CA THR A 300 -0.69 -22.72 11.89
C THR A 300 0.25 -21.77 12.65
N GLY A 301 0.67 -20.65 12.04
CA GLY A 301 1.44 -19.58 12.68
C GLY A 301 0.66 -18.86 13.78
N ARG A 302 -0.64 -18.60 13.53
CA ARG A 302 -1.57 -18.04 14.54
C ARG A 302 -1.74 -18.95 15.77
N ALA A 303 -1.73 -20.28 15.58
CA ALA A 303 -1.70 -21.22 16.71
C ALA A 303 -0.37 -21.14 17.51
N VAL A 304 0.71 -20.67 16.86
CA VAL A 304 2.05 -20.52 17.42
C VAL A 304 2.21 -19.19 18.19
N THR A 305 1.50 -18.12 17.84
CA THR A 305 1.40 -16.89 18.68
C THR A 305 0.59 -17.12 19.96
N VAL A 306 -0.33 -18.11 19.96
CA VAL A 306 -1.03 -18.61 21.17
C VAL A 306 -0.12 -19.51 22.04
N ASN A 307 1.01 -19.99 21.52
CA ASN A 307 1.95 -20.82 22.27
C ASN A 307 2.75 -20.00 23.30
N LYS A 308 2.44 -20.20 24.58
CA LYS A 308 3.12 -19.56 25.74
C LYS A 308 4.64 -19.69 25.69
N ARG A 309 5.18 -20.83 25.19
CA ARG A 309 6.64 -21.06 25.11
C ARG A 309 7.30 -20.17 24.06
N LEU A 310 6.66 -19.94 22.91
CA LEU A 310 7.21 -19.06 21.89
C LEU A 310 7.14 -17.59 22.34
N ARG A 311 6.04 -17.16 22.96
CA ARG A 311 5.95 -15.80 23.54
C ARG A 311 7.06 -15.54 24.56
N GLN A 312 7.30 -16.51 25.46
CA GLN A 312 8.41 -16.44 26.41
C GLN A 312 9.78 -16.43 25.72
N PHE A 313 9.95 -17.18 24.63
CA PHE A 313 11.19 -17.18 23.85
C PHE A 313 11.44 -15.82 23.17
N LEU A 314 10.44 -15.23 22.51
CA LEU A 314 10.55 -13.91 21.88
C LEU A 314 10.84 -12.80 22.89
N ASN A 315 10.19 -12.85 24.07
CA ASN A 315 10.50 -11.95 25.17
C ASN A 315 11.97 -12.10 25.63
N ARG A 316 12.45 -13.33 25.81
CA ARG A 316 13.85 -13.59 26.19
C ARG A 316 14.85 -13.11 25.14
N MET A 317 14.55 -13.32 23.85
CA MET A 317 15.41 -12.82 22.77
C MET A 317 15.44 -11.29 22.74
N THR A 318 14.30 -10.64 22.93
CA THR A 318 14.18 -9.18 22.99
C THR A 318 15.05 -8.61 24.11
N ILE A 319 14.92 -9.14 25.33
CA ILE A 319 15.73 -8.72 26.49
C ILE A 319 17.23 -8.98 26.22
N LYS A 320 17.58 -10.18 25.74
CA LYS A 320 18.98 -10.53 25.45
C LYS A 320 19.60 -9.61 24.39
N LYS A 321 18.83 -9.23 23.37
CA LYS A 321 19.26 -8.32 22.32
C LYS A 321 19.40 -6.89 22.79
N GLY A 322 18.52 -6.42 23.68
CA GLY A 322 18.68 -5.13 24.37
C GLY A 322 20.04 -5.06 25.08
N ILE A 323 20.37 -6.06 25.90
CA ILE A 323 21.66 -6.15 26.61
C ILE A 323 22.85 -6.22 25.62
N GLU A 324 22.71 -6.97 24.52
CA GLU A 324 23.74 -7.03 23.49
C GLU A 324 24.01 -5.65 22.85
N TYR A 325 22.96 -4.88 22.59
CA TYR A 325 23.05 -3.56 21.95
C TYR A 325 23.44 -2.41 22.90
N GLU A 326 23.54 -2.68 24.20
CA GLU A 326 24.18 -1.82 25.20
C GLU A 326 25.66 -2.16 25.41
N ASN A 327 26.13 -3.29 24.89
CA ASN A 327 27.54 -3.66 24.97
C ASN A 327 28.38 -2.80 24.01
N PRO A 328 29.54 -2.24 24.41
CA PRO A 328 30.40 -1.46 23.53
C PRO A 328 30.81 -2.17 22.23
N ASN A 329 30.92 -3.50 22.25
CA ASN A 329 31.24 -4.28 21.05
C ASN A 329 30.15 -4.21 19.96
N SER A 330 28.94 -3.75 20.30
CA SER A 330 27.83 -3.60 19.35
C SER A 330 27.98 -2.44 18.37
N VAL A 331 28.94 -1.52 18.59
CA VAL A 331 29.31 -0.46 17.63
C VAL A 331 29.59 -1.05 16.23
N ARG A 332 30.11 -2.28 16.15
CA ARG A 332 30.34 -2.99 14.88
C ARG A 332 29.10 -3.17 14.00
N TYR A 333 27.90 -3.06 14.57
CA TYR A 333 26.65 -3.18 13.84
C TYR A 333 26.16 -1.85 13.24
N ILE A 334 26.73 -0.71 13.65
CA ILE A 334 26.28 0.63 13.23
C ILE A 334 26.52 0.85 11.74
N GLN A 335 27.75 0.69 11.25
CA GLN A 335 28.05 0.95 9.83
C GLN A 335 27.24 0.04 8.88
N PRO A 336 27.15 -1.29 9.10
CA PRO A 336 26.28 -2.14 8.28
C PRO A 336 24.80 -1.72 8.31
N PHE A 337 24.34 -1.14 9.42
CA PHE A 337 22.97 -0.65 9.56
C PHE A 337 22.75 0.64 8.74
N ILE A 338 23.67 1.59 8.84
CA ILE A 338 23.67 2.84 8.06
C ILE A 338 23.67 2.52 6.55
N ASP A 339 24.57 1.64 6.11
CA ASP A 339 24.70 1.27 4.70
C ASP A 339 23.44 0.59 4.16
N ARG A 340 22.85 -0.31 4.96
CA ARG A 340 21.64 -1.05 4.58
C ARG A 340 20.43 -0.14 4.40
N PHE A 341 20.23 0.80 5.31
CA PHE A 341 19.06 1.67 5.31
C PHE A 341 19.32 3.03 4.66
N ALA A 342 20.52 3.23 4.11
CA ALA A 342 20.96 4.48 3.50
C ALA A 342 20.70 5.70 4.41
N ILE A 343 20.96 5.55 5.72
CA ILE A 343 20.65 6.57 6.72
C ILE A 343 21.51 7.82 6.44
N ASN A 344 20.84 8.95 6.27
CA ASN A 344 21.52 10.23 6.12
C ASN A 344 22.07 10.71 7.47
N MET A 345 23.35 10.45 7.70
CA MET A 345 24.01 10.78 8.96
C MET A 345 24.22 12.28 9.19
N ASP A 346 24.10 13.12 8.14
CA ASP A 346 24.28 14.56 8.27
C ASP A 346 23.15 15.23 9.08
N GLN A 347 22.06 14.50 9.32
CA GLN A 347 20.90 14.96 10.10
C GLN A 347 21.10 14.89 11.62
N PHE A 348 22.05 14.10 12.13
CA PHE A 348 22.19 13.83 13.56
C PHE A 348 23.26 14.70 14.21
N ILE A 349 23.10 14.95 15.52
CA ILE A 349 24.02 15.81 16.28
C ILE A 349 25.40 15.16 16.40
N MET A 350 25.44 13.85 16.68
CA MET A 350 26.67 13.11 16.88
C MET A 350 27.17 12.46 15.58
N PRO A 351 28.48 12.52 15.28
CA PRO A 351 29.04 11.89 14.08
C PRO A 351 29.06 10.35 14.20
N PRO A 352 29.21 9.61 13.07
CA PRO A 352 29.20 8.15 13.04
C PRO A 352 30.22 7.45 13.96
N GLU A 353 31.33 8.10 14.32
CA GLU A 353 32.38 7.54 15.16
C GLU A 353 32.18 7.79 16.67
N GLY A 354 31.14 8.53 17.07
CA GLY A 354 30.95 9.00 18.45
C GLY A 354 30.19 8.04 19.39
N TRP A 355 29.62 6.96 18.88
CA TRP A 355 28.65 6.12 19.61
C TRP A 355 29.31 5.15 20.58
N LYS A 356 28.76 5.05 21.80
CA LYS A 356 29.28 4.11 22.82
C LYS A 356 28.90 2.66 22.55
N HIS A 357 27.72 2.45 21.98
CA HIS A 357 27.14 1.15 21.66
C HIS A 357 25.99 1.34 20.66
N PHE A 358 25.41 0.26 20.15
CA PHE A 358 24.40 0.32 19.09
C PHE A 358 23.11 1.02 19.54
N ASN A 359 22.66 0.82 20.78
CA ASN A 359 21.50 1.53 21.32
C ASN A 359 21.71 3.05 21.34
N ASP A 360 22.93 3.53 21.65
CA ASP A 360 23.30 4.95 21.63
C ASP A 360 23.07 5.57 20.25
N PHE A 361 23.44 4.83 19.20
CA PHE A 361 23.12 5.17 17.81
C PHE A 361 21.63 5.06 17.47
N PHE A 362 20.93 4.06 18.02
CA PHE A 362 19.53 3.82 17.67
C PHE A 362 18.62 4.97 18.12
N TYR A 363 18.78 5.43 19.36
CA TYR A 363 18.08 6.61 19.89
C TYR A 363 18.87 7.92 19.67
N ARG A 364 19.72 7.99 18.64
CA ARG A 364 20.47 9.19 18.25
C ARG A 364 19.61 10.46 18.25
N SER A 365 20.14 11.56 18.77
CA SER A 365 19.48 12.87 18.69
C SER A 365 19.64 13.50 17.30
N ILE A 366 18.59 14.15 16.82
CA ILE A 366 18.55 14.82 15.52
C ILE A 366 18.80 16.32 15.67
N LYS A 367 19.35 16.98 14.64
CA LYS A 367 19.54 18.44 14.66
C LYS A 367 18.16 19.14 14.56
N PRO A 368 17.88 20.19 15.34
CA PRO A 368 16.57 20.84 15.32
C PRO A 368 16.18 21.43 13.96
N ASP A 369 17.14 21.92 13.18
CA ASP A 369 16.92 22.57 11.88
C ASP A 369 16.41 21.61 10.78
N VAL A 370 16.67 20.30 10.92
CA VAL A 370 16.17 19.29 9.97
C VAL A 370 14.81 18.71 10.36
N ARG A 371 14.23 19.13 11.49
CA ARG A 371 12.87 18.79 11.95
C ARG A 371 12.16 20.06 12.44
N PRO A 372 11.87 21.03 11.54
CA PRO A 372 11.14 22.22 11.93
C PRO A 372 9.72 21.85 12.37
N ILE A 373 9.29 22.40 13.50
CA ILE A 373 7.92 22.23 14.00
C ILE A 373 6.98 23.08 13.15
N TYR A 374 5.88 22.50 12.70
CA TYR A 374 4.83 23.25 11.99
C TYR A 374 4.17 24.26 12.90
N GLU A 375 4.26 25.54 12.52
CA GLU A 375 3.75 26.69 13.28
C GLU A 375 4.00 26.58 14.80
N PRO A 376 5.26 26.73 15.27
CA PRO A 376 5.64 26.44 16.65
C PRO A 376 4.97 27.36 17.68
N GLY A 377 4.51 28.54 17.28
CA GLY A 377 3.79 29.47 18.16
C GLY A 377 2.27 29.35 18.12
N ASN A 378 1.73 28.36 17.39
CA ASN A 378 0.30 28.15 17.25
C ASN A 378 -0.13 26.86 17.99
N PRO A 379 -0.81 26.98 19.15
CA PRO A 379 -1.19 25.83 19.97
C PRO A 379 -2.31 25.00 19.33
N ASN A 380 -3.00 25.54 18.32
CA ASN A 380 -4.15 24.89 17.67
C ASN A 380 -3.77 23.72 16.75
N TYR A 381 -2.50 23.59 16.38
CA TYR A 381 -2.05 22.53 15.47
C TYR A 381 -1.41 21.39 16.22
N CYS A 382 -1.80 20.17 15.87
CA CYS A 382 -1.18 18.94 16.31
C CYS A 382 -0.12 18.49 15.28
N VAL A 383 1.05 18.05 15.73
CA VAL A 383 2.14 17.57 14.85
C VAL A 383 2.47 16.11 15.10
N SER A 384 3.13 15.49 14.11
CA SER A 384 3.62 14.13 14.21
C SER A 384 4.62 14.03 15.37
N PRO A 385 4.44 13.06 16.29
CA PRO A 385 5.30 12.89 17.45
C PRO A 385 6.68 12.29 17.11
N ALA A 386 6.83 11.70 15.93
CA ALA A 386 8.04 10.96 15.54
C ALA A 386 8.19 10.89 14.01
N ASP A 387 9.39 10.51 13.55
CA ASP A 387 9.55 10.00 12.19
C ASP A 387 8.91 8.62 12.14
N CYS A 388 7.82 8.48 11.39
CA CYS A 388 7.00 7.28 11.48
C CYS A 388 6.15 7.01 10.24
N ARG A 389 5.59 5.81 10.23
CA ARG A 389 4.47 5.39 9.40
C ARG A 389 3.19 5.66 10.18
N LEU A 390 2.46 6.69 9.78
CA LEU A 390 1.31 7.24 10.47
C LEU A 390 0.01 6.70 9.87
N LEU A 391 -0.94 6.37 10.75
CA LEU A 391 -2.35 6.23 10.44
C LEU A 391 -3.15 7.10 11.42
N VAL A 392 -4.25 7.66 10.94
CA VAL A 392 -5.16 8.47 11.74
C VAL A 392 -6.59 8.00 11.53
N PHE A 393 -7.34 7.88 12.61
CA PHE A 393 -8.72 7.43 12.58
C PHE A 393 -9.59 8.37 13.41
N PRO A 394 -10.61 9.01 12.82
CA PRO A 394 -11.60 9.82 13.53
C PRO A 394 -12.30 9.05 14.66
N SER A 395 -12.43 7.72 14.53
CA SER A 395 -12.97 6.86 15.57
C SER A 395 -12.17 5.57 15.73
N ILE A 396 -12.13 5.05 16.95
CA ILE A 396 -11.53 3.74 17.27
C ILE A 396 -12.22 2.60 16.52
N SER A 397 -13.54 2.69 16.29
CA SER A 397 -14.29 1.70 15.50
C SER A 397 -13.72 1.57 14.09
N GLN A 398 -13.45 2.69 13.44
CA GLN A 398 -12.84 2.68 12.10
C GLN A 398 -11.43 2.08 12.13
N ALA A 399 -10.65 2.36 13.17
CA ALA A 399 -9.33 1.76 13.35
C ALA A 399 -9.39 0.23 13.43
N THR A 400 -10.37 -0.34 14.15
CA THR A 400 -10.60 -1.80 14.20
C THR A 400 -11.12 -2.37 12.87
N ASP A 401 -11.94 -1.61 12.15
CA ASP A 401 -12.51 -2.00 10.86
C ASP A 401 -11.50 -1.99 9.72
N VAL A 402 -10.41 -1.21 9.81
CA VAL A 402 -9.41 -1.12 8.73
C VAL A 402 -8.08 -1.78 9.12
N TRP A 403 -7.57 -1.52 10.32
CA TRP A 403 -6.17 -1.82 10.66
C TRP A 403 -5.99 -2.79 11.83
N ILE A 404 -6.65 -2.54 12.96
CA ILE A 404 -6.47 -3.28 14.20
C ILE A 404 -7.37 -4.52 14.19
N LYS A 405 -6.84 -5.65 13.73
CA LYS A 405 -7.63 -6.87 13.52
C LYS A 405 -7.73 -7.80 14.72
N GLY A 406 -7.14 -7.45 15.86
CA GLY A 406 -7.24 -8.21 17.10
C GLY A 406 -8.70 -8.41 17.54
N GLU A 407 -9.07 -9.65 17.87
CA GLU A 407 -10.46 -10.03 18.18
C GLU A 407 -10.96 -9.45 19.51
N ASN A 408 -10.05 -9.11 20.43
CA ASN A 408 -10.39 -8.62 21.77
C ASN A 408 -9.86 -7.20 22.01
N PHE A 409 -9.55 -6.44 20.96
CA PHE A 409 -9.12 -5.06 21.12
C PHE A 409 -10.25 -4.20 21.69
N ASN A 410 -9.99 -3.53 22.82
CA ASN A 410 -10.85 -2.49 23.40
C ASN A 410 -10.01 -1.53 24.26
N LEU A 411 -10.54 -0.33 24.50
CA LEU A 411 -9.86 0.73 25.24
C LEU A 411 -9.58 0.36 26.70
N GLN A 412 -10.52 -0.29 27.39
CA GLN A 412 -10.33 -0.73 28.78
C GLN A 412 -9.10 -1.64 28.90
N SER A 413 -8.96 -2.60 27.99
CA SER A 413 -7.82 -3.51 27.94
C SER A 413 -6.54 -2.79 27.53
N LEU A 414 -6.62 -1.77 26.67
CA LEU A 414 -5.48 -0.95 26.26
C LEU A 414 -4.98 -0.06 27.41
N LEU A 415 -5.86 0.55 28.19
CA LEU A 415 -5.48 1.50 29.25
C LEU A 415 -5.37 0.85 30.63
N ALA A 416 -5.79 -0.41 30.76
CA ALA A 416 -5.93 -1.10 32.04
C ALA A 416 -6.79 -0.31 33.06
N SER A 417 -7.73 0.49 32.54
CA SER A 417 -8.62 1.37 33.31
C SER A 417 -9.91 1.58 32.55
N GLU A 418 -11.04 1.24 33.17
CA GLU A 418 -12.37 1.42 32.59
C GLU A 418 -12.81 2.89 32.65
N GLU A 419 -12.52 3.56 33.77
CA GLU A 419 -12.80 4.98 33.96
C GLU A 419 -12.11 5.81 32.89
N LEU A 420 -10.79 5.62 32.71
CA LEU A 420 -10.03 6.35 31.70
C LEU A 420 -10.47 5.99 30.27
N ALA A 421 -10.81 4.72 30.01
CA ALA A 421 -11.31 4.31 28.70
C ALA A 421 -12.60 5.03 28.30
N SER A 422 -13.50 5.30 29.26
CA SER A 422 -14.78 5.96 28.97
C SER A 422 -14.62 7.37 28.39
N HIS A 423 -13.53 8.09 28.70
CA HIS A 423 -13.23 9.40 28.12
C HIS A 423 -12.98 9.36 26.61
N TYR A 424 -12.41 8.26 26.13
CA TYR A 424 -11.99 8.12 24.72
C TYR A 424 -12.99 7.31 23.90
N GLU A 425 -14.15 6.95 24.46
CA GLU A 425 -15.17 6.19 23.74
C GLU A 425 -15.75 7.04 22.60
N GLY A 426 -15.64 6.55 21.36
CA GLY A 426 -15.95 7.34 20.15
C GLY A 426 -14.88 8.38 19.79
N GLY A 427 -13.75 8.40 20.51
CA GLY A 427 -12.62 9.30 20.30
C GLY A 427 -11.75 8.90 19.12
N SER A 428 -10.83 9.80 18.79
CA SER A 428 -9.91 9.66 17.66
C SER A 428 -8.60 8.97 18.06
N LEU A 429 -7.98 8.28 17.10
CA LEU A 429 -6.75 7.51 17.31
C LEU A 429 -5.70 7.85 16.26
N VAL A 430 -4.49 8.15 16.72
CA VAL A 430 -3.28 8.16 15.90
C VAL A 430 -2.46 6.92 16.18
N ILE A 431 -1.97 6.26 15.12
CA ILE A 431 -1.02 5.15 15.19
C ILE A 431 0.26 5.58 14.48
N ALA A 432 1.33 5.83 15.24
CA ALA A 432 2.64 6.20 14.70
C ALA A 432 3.62 5.04 14.88
N ARG A 433 3.87 4.28 13.82
CA ARG A 433 4.78 3.13 13.83
C ARG A 433 6.18 3.52 13.37
N LEU A 434 7.17 3.27 14.22
CA LEU A 434 8.58 3.53 13.92
C LEU A 434 9.24 2.23 13.45
N ALA A 435 9.68 2.21 12.20
CA ALA A 435 10.49 1.13 11.65
C ALA A 435 11.97 1.31 12.06
N PRO A 436 12.80 0.26 11.98
CA PRO A 436 14.16 0.30 12.50
C PRO A 436 15.04 1.46 11.97
N GLN A 437 14.84 1.88 10.73
CA GLN A 437 15.63 2.95 10.09
C GLN A 437 15.30 4.36 10.57
N ASP A 438 14.14 4.54 11.21
CA ASP A 438 13.63 5.86 11.55
C ASP A 438 14.41 6.49 12.72
N TYR A 439 14.05 7.71 13.08
CA TYR A 439 14.49 8.38 14.31
C TYR A 439 13.60 7.91 15.47
N HIS A 440 14.20 7.29 16.50
CA HIS A 440 13.47 6.57 17.56
C HIS A 440 13.26 7.34 18.85
N ARG A 441 13.44 8.66 18.82
CA ARG A 441 12.92 9.52 19.89
C ARG A 441 11.56 10.06 19.49
N PHE A 442 10.73 10.28 20.49
CA PHE A 442 9.36 10.72 20.33
C PHE A 442 9.08 11.96 21.17
N HIS A 443 8.22 12.80 20.62
CA HIS A 443 8.02 14.18 21.03
C HIS A 443 6.55 14.45 21.34
N SER A 444 6.31 15.56 22.04
CA SER A 444 4.97 16.04 22.33
C SER A 444 4.31 16.54 21.03
N PRO A 445 3.13 16.02 20.65
CA PRO A 445 2.44 16.42 19.44
C PRO A 445 1.70 17.76 19.60
N ILE A 446 1.58 18.25 20.84
CA ILE A 446 0.78 19.39 21.27
C ILE A 446 1.44 20.10 22.46
N ASP A 447 0.99 21.31 22.77
CA ASP A 447 1.32 21.97 24.04
C ASP A 447 0.51 21.34 25.18
N GLY A 448 1.12 21.20 26.36
CA GLY A 448 0.39 20.70 27.52
C GLY A 448 1.24 20.45 28.76
N THR A 449 0.59 19.93 29.80
CA THR A 449 1.25 19.46 31.03
C THR A 449 1.28 17.94 31.05
N VAL A 450 2.46 17.37 31.32
CA VAL A 450 2.68 15.92 31.37
C VAL A 450 2.10 15.34 32.66
N GLY A 451 1.24 14.34 32.56
CA GLY A 451 0.64 13.63 33.68
C GLY A 451 1.54 12.53 34.25
N ASN A 452 0.98 11.76 35.19
CA ASN A 452 1.67 10.59 35.73
C ASN A 452 1.84 9.49 34.67
N PHE A 453 2.96 8.79 34.73
CA PHE A 453 3.20 7.65 33.85
C PHE A 453 2.67 6.35 34.47
N VAL A 454 1.97 5.56 33.66
CA VAL A 454 1.44 4.26 34.05
C VAL A 454 2.05 3.18 33.17
N GLU A 455 2.74 2.22 33.79
CA GLU A 455 3.24 1.03 33.10
C GLU A 455 2.18 -0.07 33.08
N VAL A 456 1.92 -0.61 31.88
CA VAL A 456 1.09 -1.80 31.71
C VAL A 456 1.97 -2.98 31.25
N PRO A 457 2.13 -4.03 32.08
CA PRO A 457 2.99 -5.16 31.75
C PRO A 457 2.40 -5.96 30.58
N GLY A 458 3.27 -6.58 29.78
CA GLY A 458 2.84 -7.36 28.62
C GLY A 458 3.97 -8.10 27.92
N PHE A 459 3.71 -8.51 26.68
CA PHE A 459 4.63 -9.21 25.80
C PHE A 459 5.26 -8.27 24.76
N TYR A 460 6.05 -8.81 23.85
CA TYR A 460 6.67 -8.05 22.75
C TYR A 460 6.34 -8.69 21.40
N HIS A 461 5.07 -8.67 21.01
CA HIS A 461 4.65 -8.98 19.65
C HIS A 461 5.10 -7.90 18.68
N THR A 462 5.25 -8.22 17.40
CA THR A 462 5.70 -7.25 16.39
C THR A 462 4.54 -6.35 15.98
N VAL A 463 4.79 -5.06 15.84
CA VAL A 463 3.81 -4.08 15.34
C VAL A 463 3.83 -3.94 13.82
N ASN A 464 4.57 -4.81 13.11
CA ASN A 464 4.62 -4.78 11.66
C ASN A 464 3.23 -5.08 11.05
N PRO A 465 2.85 -4.47 9.91
CA PRO A 465 1.55 -4.73 9.26
C PRO A 465 1.31 -6.21 8.91
N ILE A 466 2.36 -7.00 8.70
CA ILE A 466 2.28 -8.47 8.52
C ILE A 466 1.71 -9.17 9.77
N ALA A 467 1.60 -8.50 10.91
CA ALA A 467 1.04 -9.01 12.15
C ALA A 467 -0.22 -8.25 12.59
N VAL A 468 -0.22 -6.92 12.55
CA VAL A 468 -1.34 -6.08 13.05
C VAL A 468 -2.63 -6.31 12.27
N ASN A 469 -2.53 -6.57 10.97
CA ASN A 469 -3.67 -6.79 10.09
C ASN A 469 -4.19 -8.26 10.13
N HIS A 470 -3.87 -9.01 11.18
CA HIS A 470 -4.36 -10.36 11.45
C HIS A 470 -5.07 -10.43 12.82
N PRO A 471 -5.89 -11.47 13.09
CA PRO A 471 -6.65 -11.61 14.32
C PRO A 471 -5.77 -11.96 15.53
N ILE A 472 -4.93 -11.02 15.94
CA ILE A 472 -3.98 -11.11 17.05
C ILE A 472 -4.00 -9.77 17.78
N ASP A 473 -4.25 -9.81 19.08
CA ASP A 473 -4.35 -8.64 19.95
C ASP A 473 -2.97 -8.04 20.27
N ILE A 474 -2.38 -7.28 19.35
CA ILE A 474 -0.99 -6.81 19.50
C ILE A 474 -0.88 -5.64 20.49
N PHE A 475 -1.68 -4.59 20.31
CA PHE A 475 -1.56 -3.37 21.13
C PHE A 475 -1.97 -3.57 22.59
N THR A 476 -2.97 -4.42 22.86
CA THR A 476 -3.47 -4.69 24.22
C THR A 476 -2.64 -5.73 24.97
N THR A 477 -1.95 -6.64 24.27
CA THR A 477 -1.07 -7.65 24.91
C THR A 477 0.37 -7.20 25.05
N ASN A 478 0.82 -6.24 24.25
CA ASN A 478 2.19 -5.73 24.36
C ASN A 478 2.41 -4.91 25.63
N ARG A 479 3.64 -4.99 26.16
CA ARG A 479 4.11 -4.09 27.21
C ARG A 479 4.06 -2.67 26.67
N ARG A 480 3.52 -1.77 27.48
CA ARG A 480 3.35 -0.37 27.11
C ARG A 480 3.35 0.51 28.34
N MET A 481 3.54 1.79 28.12
CA MET A 481 3.52 2.82 29.15
C MET A 481 2.79 4.01 28.57
N TYR A 482 1.92 4.64 29.35
CA TYR A 482 1.18 5.81 28.90
C TYR A 482 1.26 6.95 29.91
N THR A 483 1.06 8.17 29.41
CA THR A 483 0.85 9.38 30.19
C THR A 483 -0.30 10.17 29.58
N LEU A 484 -0.86 11.10 30.34
CA LEU A 484 -1.90 12.01 29.88
C LEU A 484 -1.26 13.37 29.65
N LEU A 485 -1.44 13.94 28.47
CA LEU A 485 -1.07 15.32 28.17
C LEU A 485 -2.31 16.18 28.36
N HIS A 486 -2.27 17.07 29.35
CA HIS A 486 -3.35 18.03 29.60
C HIS A 486 -3.11 19.28 28.77
N SER A 487 -3.87 19.42 27.68
CA SER A 487 -3.75 20.50 26.71
C SER A 487 -4.89 21.51 26.85
N GLY A 488 -4.60 22.78 26.57
CA GLY A 488 -5.63 23.81 26.51
C GLY A 488 -6.55 23.66 25.30
N GLU A 489 -6.01 23.26 24.14
CA GLU A 489 -6.74 23.23 22.87
C GLU A 489 -7.27 21.84 22.48
N PHE A 490 -6.68 20.76 23.03
CA PHE A 490 -7.00 19.38 22.68
C PHE A 490 -7.51 18.54 23.86
N GLY A 491 -7.85 19.20 24.98
CA GLY A 491 -8.34 18.54 26.18
C GLY A 491 -7.33 17.55 26.78
N MET A 492 -7.81 16.38 27.20
CA MET A 492 -6.97 15.33 27.78
C MET A 492 -6.55 14.32 26.71
N VAL A 493 -5.27 14.32 26.36
CA VAL A 493 -4.73 13.44 25.30
C VAL A 493 -3.95 12.28 25.92
N CYS A 494 -4.35 11.04 25.65
CA CYS A 494 -3.62 9.87 26.13
C CYS A 494 -2.49 9.51 25.18
N TYR A 495 -1.25 9.57 25.67
CA TYR A 495 -0.04 9.29 24.90
C TYR A 495 0.55 7.94 25.33
N ILE A 496 0.47 6.94 24.46
CA ILE A 496 0.78 5.54 24.78
C ILE A 496 1.99 5.10 23.96
N ALA A 497 3.08 4.75 24.63
CA ALA A 497 4.24 4.13 24.02
C ALA A 497 4.15 2.60 24.14
N ILE A 498 4.19 1.89 23.01
CA ILE A 498 4.08 0.43 22.93
C ILE A 498 5.40 -0.17 22.45
N GLY A 499 5.97 -1.06 23.26
CA GLY A 499 7.14 -1.85 22.89
C GLY A 499 6.73 -3.03 22.01
N ALA A 500 7.54 -3.37 21.00
CA ALA A 500 7.32 -4.54 20.16
C ALA A 500 8.52 -5.48 20.17
N THR A 501 8.47 -6.56 19.37
CA THR A 501 9.57 -7.53 19.28
C THR A 501 10.90 -6.81 19.02
N MET A 502 11.92 -7.25 19.77
CA MET A 502 13.26 -6.69 19.80
C MET A 502 13.41 -5.35 20.52
N VAL A 503 12.35 -4.64 20.94
CA VAL A 503 12.45 -3.35 21.68
C VAL A 503 13.11 -3.55 23.03
N GLY A 504 14.28 -2.95 23.17
CA GLY A 504 15.11 -3.04 24.36
C GLY A 504 14.50 -2.34 25.57
N SER A 505 13.81 -1.21 25.39
CA SER A 505 13.20 -0.40 26.47
C SER A 505 12.34 0.74 25.91
N ILE A 506 11.37 1.19 26.71
CA ILE A 506 10.64 2.45 26.55
C ILE A 506 11.18 3.37 27.64
N VAL A 507 11.72 4.54 27.28
CA VAL A 507 12.27 5.50 28.24
C VAL A 507 11.62 6.85 28.01
N PHE A 508 10.91 7.35 29.02
CA PHE A 508 10.47 8.74 29.05
C PHE A 508 11.57 9.59 29.65
N THR A 509 11.84 10.72 29.01
CA THR A 509 12.79 11.75 29.47
C THR A 509 12.09 12.91 30.16
N ALA A 510 10.79 13.11 29.87
CA ALA A 510 9.93 14.03 30.60
C ALA A 510 9.48 13.43 31.94
N GLU A 511 9.19 14.30 32.90
CA GLU A 511 8.68 13.97 34.23
C GLU A 511 7.23 14.45 34.39
N ALA A 512 6.50 13.85 35.35
CA ALA A 512 5.13 14.27 35.64
C ALA A 512 5.14 15.70 36.22
N GLY A 513 4.30 16.56 35.66
CA GLY A 513 4.23 17.98 35.97
C GLY A 513 5.02 18.88 35.03
N ASP A 514 5.83 18.33 34.13
CA ASP A 514 6.54 19.12 33.13
C ASP A 514 5.55 19.84 32.20
N ILE A 515 5.85 21.11 31.91
CA ILE A 515 5.15 21.89 30.89
C ILE A 515 5.94 21.73 29.59
N VAL A 516 5.30 21.15 28.58
CA VAL A 516 5.91 20.88 27.27
C VAL A 516 5.24 21.69 26.20
N SER A 517 6.06 22.21 25.28
CA SER A 517 5.61 22.76 24.02
C SER A 517 5.56 21.66 22.97
N LYS A 518 4.74 21.87 21.94
CA LYS A 518 4.68 21.03 20.76
C LYS A 518 6.06 20.91 20.11
N GLY A 519 6.53 19.67 19.95
CA GLY A 519 7.87 19.35 19.45
C GLY A 519 8.91 19.07 20.53
N ASP A 520 8.62 19.31 21.81
CA ASP A 520 9.53 18.96 22.90
C ASP A 520 9.66 17.44 23.03
N GLU A 521 10.85 16.95 23.40
CA GLU A 521 11.11 15.52 23.54
C GLU A 521 10.40 14.94 24.77
N LEU A 522 9.64 13.86 24.59
CA LEU A 522 9.01 13.12 25.69
C LEU A 522 9.78 11.86 26.05
N GLY A 523 10.51 11.27 25.11
CA GLY A 523 11.29 10.07 25.36
C GLY A 523 11.82 9.39 24.12
N TYR A 524 12.24 8.13 24.26
CA TYR A 524 12.76 7.33 23.17
C TYR A 524 12.56 5.82 23.36
N PHE A 525 12.66 5.10 22.24
CA PHE A 525 12.74 3.65 22.20
C PHE A 525 14.20 3.20 22.04
N ALA A 526 14.66 2.28 22.89
CA ALA A 526 15.88 1.53 22.61
C ALA A 526 15.61 0.43 21.57
N PHE A 527 16.65 -0.05 20.87
CA PHE A 527 16.54 -0.85 19.64
C PHE A 527 15.38 -1.81 19.61
N GLY A 528 14.57 -1.79 18.54
CA GLY A 528 13.47 -2.71 18.22
C GLY A 528 12.39 -2.05 17.36
N GLY A 529 11.27 -2.73 17.06
CA GLY A 529 10.13 -2.09 16.39
C GLY A 529 9.18 -1.45 17.41
N SER A 530 8.69 -0.23 17.19
CA SER A 530 7.88 0.46 18.21
C SER A 530 6.68 1.17 17.59
N THR A 531 5.70 1.47 18.44
CA THR A 531 4.50 2.22 18.03
C THR A 531 4.08 3.15 19.14
N LEU A 532 3.67 4.36 18.76
CA LEU A 532 2.92 5.26 19.63
C LEU A 532 1.44 5.18 19.24
N LEU A 533 0.56 5.11 20.24
CA LEU A 533 -0.85 5.38 20.07
C LEU A 533 -1.17 6.69 20.78
N ILE A 534 -1.88 7.59 20.11
CA ILE A 534 -2.35 8.85 20.72
C ILE A 534 -3.86 8.87 20.61
N LEU A 535 -4.53 8.93 21.76
CA LEU A 535 -5.98 9.00 21.85
C LEU A 535 -6.39 10.43 22.17
N PHE A 536 -7.39 10.91 21.44
CA PHE A 536 -8.06 12.18 21.68
C PHE A 536 -9.51 11.92 22.10
N GLU A 537 -10.03 12.73 23.01
CA GLU A 537 -11.46 12.68 23.36
C GLU A 537 -12.32 12.99 22.11
N PRO A 538 -13.58 12.54 22.06
CA PRO A 538 -14.45 12.76 20.90
C PRO A 538 -14.57 14.23 20.53
N GLY A 539 -14.22 14.57 19.29
CA GLY A 539 -14.35 15.93 18.78
C GLY A 539 -13.26 16.90 19.24
N GLU A 540 -12.10 16.43 19.71
CA GLU A 540 -10.97 17.32 20.05
C GLU A 540 -10.06 17.64 18.86
N ILE A 541 -10.05 16.81 17.81
CA ILE A 541 -9.14 16.96 16.66
C ILE A 541 -9.83 16.68 15.32
N GLU A 542 -9.52 17.51 14.31
CA GLU A 542 -9.74 17.20 12.90
C GLU A 542 -8.38 16.89 12.24
N PHE A 543 -8.24 15.69 11.68
CA PHE A 543 -7.03 15.29 10.98
C PHE A 543 -6.95 15.86 9.56
N ASP A 544 -5.73 16.01 9.06
CA ASP A 544 -5.51 16.43 7.68
C ASP A 544 -6.10 15.40 6.69
N LYS A 545 -6.74 15.91 5.62
CA LYS A 545 -7.55 15.10 4.68
C LYS A 545 -6.77 14.01 3.96
N ASP A 546 -5.49 14.26 3.67
CA ASP A 546 -4.62 13.28 3.00
C ASP A 546 -4.30 12.09 3.93
N LEU A 547 -4.08 12.35 5.21
CA LEU A 547 -3.88 11.30 6.22
C LEU A 547 -5.15 10.46 6.41
N LEU A 548 -6.33 11.09 6.42
CA LEU A 548 -7.63 10.41 6.46
C LEU A 548 -7.82 9.51 5.25
N SER A 549 -7.64 10.05 4.03
CA SER A 549 -7.84 9.29 2.79
C SER A 549 -6.91 8.07 2.70
N ASN A 550 -5.67 8.18 3.19
CA ASN A 550 -4.76 7.06 3.25
C ASN A 550 -5.18 6.04 4.32
N SER A 551 -5.67 6.48 5.48
CA SER A 551 -6.03 5.62 6.61
C SER A 551 -7.39 4.94 6.47
N GLU A 552 -8.28 5.45 5.61
CA GLU A 552 -9.48 4.72 5.14
C GLU A 552 -9.11 3.43 4.41
N LYS A 553 -7.89 3.39 3.87
CA LYS A 553 -7.25 2.21 3.30
C LYS A 553 -6.23 1.71 4.33
N PRO A 554 -5.83 0.43 4.31
CA PRO A 554 -4.73 -0.05 5.14
C PRO A 554 -3.37 0.41 4.58
N LEU A 555 -3.20 1.74 4.38
CA LEU A 555 -2.03 2.38 3.80
C LEU A 555 -1.45 3.41 4.78
N GLU A 556 -0.26 3.14 5.30
CA GLU A 556 0.42 4.07 6.19
C GLU A 556 1.02 5.25 5.41
N THR A 557 1.09 6.42 6.06
CA THR A 557 1.75 7.61 5.52
C THR A 557 3.09 7.84 6.23
N LEU A 558 4.20 7.88 5.50
CA LEU A 558 5.49 8.29 6.03
C LEU A 558 5.48 9.80 6.27
N VAL A 559 5.65 10.16 7.54
CA VAL A 559 5.73 11.55 8.03
C VAL A 559 6.97 11.72 8.90
N LYS A 560 7.45 12.95 9.00
CA LYS A 560 8.55 13.32 9.90
C LYS A 560 8.03 13.94 11.19
N MET A 561 8.81 13.82 12.26
CA MET A 561 8.53 14.53 13.52
C MET A 561 8.38 16.04 13.24
N GLY A 562 7.34 16.66 13.79
CA GLY A 562 7.08 18.09 13.65
C GLY A 562 6.18 18.49 12.48
N GLU A 563 5.89 17.59 11.54
CA GLU A 563 4.91 17.84 10.47
C GLU A 563 3.48 17.90 11.04
N ARG A 564 2.63 18.82 10.55
CA ARG A 564 1.22 18.92 10.97
C ARG A 564 0.49 17.61 10.68
N ILE A 565 -0.37 17.16 11.60
CA ILE A 565 -1.24 16.00 11.38
C ILE A 565 -2.73 16.32 11.56
N GLY A 566 -3.04 17.44 12.22
CA GLY A 566 -4.41 17.89 12.43
C GLY A 566 -4.49 19.24 13.14
N ILE A 567 -5.72 19.70 13.37
CA ILE A 567 -6.05 20.95 14.04
C ILE A 567 -7.09 20.68 15.15
N ALA A 568 -7.04 21.46 16.23
CA ALA A 568 -8.03 21.44 17.30
C ALA A 568 -9.42 21.78 16.74
N PHE A 569 -10.44 21.04 17.17
CA PHE A 569 -11.80 21.19 16.66
C PHE A 569 -12.47 22.50 17.09
N SER A 570 -12.05 23.05 18.24
CA SER A 570 -12.53 24.33 18.79
C SER A 570 -12.37 25.52 17.83
N GLN A 571 -11.54 25.39 16.79
CA GLN A 571 -11.25 26.41 15.80
C GLN A 571 -12.10 26.31 14.51
N LEU A 572 -12.94 25.28 14.38
CA LEU A 572 -13.81 25.06 13.22
C LEU A 572 -15.23 25.62 13.41
N ILE A 573 -15.55 26.02 14.64
CA ILE A 573 -16.81 26.66 15.06
C ILE A 573 -16.55 28.16 15.21
#